data_AF-A0A967SJF5-F1
#
_entry.id   AF-A0A967SJF5-F1
#
_cell.length_a   1.000
_cell.length_b   1.000
_cell.length_c   1.000
_cell.angle_alpha   90.00
_cell.angle_beta   90.00
_cell.angle_gamma   90.00
#
_symmetry.space_group_name_H-M   'P 1'
#
loop_
_entity.id
_entity.type
_entity.pdbx_description
1 polymer ?
#
loop_
_entity_poly.entity_id
_entity_poly.type
_entity_poly.pdbx_seq_one_letter_code
_entity_poly.pdbx_strand_id
1 'polypeptide(L)' 'ALNGYLDELSRIGCQFKGFEDGLVDFHAWLEGRPVLLCWKLGEDEIAWWHELDGGYAGRRPLTP' A
#
# COMPACT_ATOMS: atom_id res chain seq x y z
N ALA A 1 -11.36 10.18 -17.06
CA ALA A 1 -12.24 9.11 -16.53
C ALA A 1 -11.52 8.39 -15.40
N LEU A 2 -12.25 7.84 -14.42
CA LEU A 2 -11.68 7.20 -13.21
C LEU A 2 -10.56 6.19 -13.52
N ASN A 3 -10.72 5.39 -14.57
CA ASN A 3 -9.72 4.40 -15.00
C ASN A 3 -8.34 5.02 -15.29
N GLY A 4 -8.28 6.25 -15.80
CA GLY A 4 -7.00 6.92 -16.09
C GLY A 4 -6.16 7.16 -14.82
N TYR A 5 -6.82 7.42 -13.69
CA TYR A 5 -6.12 7.58 -12.41
C TYR A 5 -5.62 6.24 -11.85
N LEU A 6 -6.38 5.15 -12.07
CA LEU A 6 -5.94 3.80 -11.69
C LEU A 6 -4.73 3.34 -12.51
N ASP A 7 -4.71 3.67 -13.80
CA ASP A 7 -3.58 3.40 -14.68
C ASP A 7 -2.34 4.21 -14.25
N GLU A 8 -2.52 5.47 -13.85
CA GLU A 8 -1.44 6.32 -13.35
C GLU A 8 -0.81 5.74 -12.07
N LEU A 9 -1.62 5.33 -11.10
CA LEU A 9 -1.16 4.64 -9.89
C LEU A 9 -0.36 3.38 -10.23
N SER A 10 -0.86 2.56 -11.15
CA SER A 10 -0.19 1.33 -11.55
C SER A 10 1.17 1.62 -12.22
N ARG A 11 1.28 2.69 -13.01
CA ARG A 11 2.54 3.08 -13.68
C ARG A 11 3.61 3.55 -12.71
N ILE A 12 3.23 4.13 -11.57
CA ILE A 12 4.17 4.53 -10.52
C ILE A 12 4.45 3.40 -9.51
N GLY A 13 3.96 2.18 -9.78
CA GLY A 13 4.22 1.00 -8.96
C GLY A 13 3.29 0.84 -7.75
N CYS A 14 2.22 1.62 -7.67
CA CYS A 14 1.19 1.45 -6.64
C CYS A 14 0.25 0.30 -7.01
N GLN A 15 -0.20 -0.44 -6.00
CA GLN A 15 -1.20 -1.49 -6.15
C GLN A 15 -2.49 -1.03 -5.49
N PHE A 16 -3.45 -0.58 -6.30
CA PHE A 16 -4.80 -0.29 -5.79
C PHE A 16 -5.53 -1.59 -5.49
N LYS A 17 -6.02 -1.76 -4.26
CA LYS A 17 -6.57 -3.02 -3.76
C LYS A 17 -8.09 -3.04 -3.66
N GLY A 18 -8.75 -1.90 -3.80
CA GLY A 18 -10.21 -1.81 -3.82
C GLY A 18 -10.76 -0.49 -3.30
N PHE A 19 -11.98 -0.15 -3.75
CA PHE A 19 -12.65 1.10 -3.42
C PHE A 19 -13.33 1.10 -2.05
N GLU A 20 -13.71 -0.07 -1.52
CA GLU A 20 -14.45 -0.19 -0.26
C GLU A 20 -13.73 0.52 0.89
N ASP A 21 -12.42 0.29 0.98
CA ASP A 21 -11.55 0.87 1.99
C ASP A 21 -10.54 1.88 1.40
N GLY A 22 -10.53 2.07 0.08
CA GLY A 22 -9.55 2.93 -0.61
C GLY A 22 -8.10 2.49 -0.37
N LEU A 23 -7.86 1.18 -0.39
CA LEU A 23 -6.59 0.60 0.01
C LEU A 23 -5.55 0.66 -1.13
N VAL A 24 -4.34 1.09 -0.80
CA VAL A 24 -3.22 1.21 -1.74
C VAL A 24 -1.94 0.65 -1.10
N ASP A 25 -1.28 -0.26 -1.82
CA ASP A 25 0.04 -0.77 -1.44
C ASP A 25 1.16 -0.16 -2.31
N PHE A 26 2.34 0.02 -1.72
CA PHE A 26 3.54 0.56 -2.37
C PHE A 26 4.72 -0.38 -2.13
N HIS A 27 5.46 -0.76 -3.17
CA HIS A 27 6.68 -1.54 -3.01
C HIS A 27 7.75 -0.72 -2.29
N ALA A 28 8.36 -1.31 -1.26
CA ALA A 28 9.45 -0.69 -0.53
C ALA A 28 10.47 -1.72 -0.05
N TRP A 29 11.59 -1.21 0.46
CA TRP A 29 12.59 -1.98 1.17
C TRP A 29 12.60 -1.55 2.63
N LEU A 30 12.42 -2.50 3.53
CA LEU A 30 12.51 -2.29 4.97
C LEU A 30 13.53 -3.28 5.52
N GLU A 31 14.53 -2.78 6.24
CA GLU A 31 15.60 -3.63 6.82
C GLU A 31 16.28 -4.57 5.80
N GLY A 32 16.46 -4.11 4.55
CA GLY A 32 17.14 -4.88 3.52
C GLY A 32 16.31 -6.00 2.88
N ARG A 33 14.98 -6.04 3.10
CA ARG A 33 14.06 -6.98 2.45
C ARG A 33 12.87 -6.29 1.81
N PRO A 34 12.27 -6.87 0.75
CA PRO A 34 11.10 -6.30 0.09
C PRO A 34 9.86 -6.43 0.97
N VAL A 35 9.08 -5.35 1.06
CA VAL A 35 7.81 -5.27 1.77
C VAL A 35 6.82 -4.43 0.96
N LEU A 36 5.56 -4.44 1.38
CA LEU A 36 4.54 -3.50 0.88
C LEU A 36 4.20 -2.51 1.98
N LEU A 37 4.43 -1.22 1.73
CA LEU A 37 3.82 -0.16 2.53
C LEU A 37 2.34 -0.10 2.20
N CYS A 38 1.51 0.13 3.20
CA CYS A 38 0.07 -0.06 3.10
C CYS A 38 -0.64 1.16 3.68
N TRP A 39 -1.42 1.85 2.86
CA TRP A 39 -2.22 3.01 3.23
C TRP A 39 -3.70 2.77 2.95
N LYS A 40 -4.55 3.20 3.87
CA LYS A 40 -6.00 3.12 3.78
C LYS A 40 -6.62 4.53 3.79
N LEU A 41 -7.71 4.72 3.05
CA LEU A 41 -8.48 5.96 3.09
C LEU A 41 -8.86 6.33 4.54
N GLY A 42 -8.53 7.55 4.93
CA GLY A 42 -8.72 8.06 6.29
C GLY A 42 -7.46 8.03 7.15
N GLU A 43 -6.37 7.44 6.67
CA GLU A 43 -5.05 7.60 7.29
C GLU A 43 -4.36 8.86 6.74
N ASP A 44 -3.74 9.64 7.62
CA ASP A 44 -3.06 10.89 7.22
C ASP A 44 -1.77 10.62 6.44
N GLU A 45 -1.10 9.51 6.73
CA GLU A 45 0.18 9.12 6.13
C GLU A 45 0.36 7.60 6.08
N ILE A 46 1.36 7.15 5.32
CA ILE A 46 1.77 5.74 5.29
C ILE A 46 2.46 5.42 6.63
N ALA A 47 1.73 4.76 7.54
CA ALA A 47 2.25 4.35 8.85
C ALA A 47 2.43 2.82 8.99
N TRP A 48 2.02 2.05 7.99
CA TRP A 48 1.95 0.59 8.07
C TRP A 48 2.63 -0.08 6.89
N TRP A 49 3.12 -1.29 7.12
CA TRP A 49 3.69 -2.17 6.12
C TRP A 49 3.25 -3.62 6.35
N HIS A 50 3.36 -4.48 5.34
CA HIS A 50 3.19 -5.93 5.48
C HIS A 50 4.14 -6.70 4.57
N GLU A 51 4.32 -7.99 4.87
CA GLU A 51 5.03 -8.92 3.99
C GLU A 51 4.31 -9.05 2.65
N LEU A 52 5.02 -9.43 1.58
CA LEU A 52 4.45 -9.54 0.23
C LEU A 52 3.24 -10.48 0.15
N ASP A 53 3.15 -11.48 1.03
CA ASP A 53 2.07 -12.48 1.13
C ASP A 53 1.11 -12.25 2.31
N GLY A 54 1.35 -11.25 3.17
CA GLY A 54 0.57 -11.03 4.39
C GLY A 54 -0.74 -10.27 4.18
N GLY A 55 -0.79 -9.40 3.16
CA GLY A 55 -1.93 -8.53 2.89
C GLY A 55 -2.31 -7.60 4.06
N TYR A 56 -3.50 -7.00 3.98
CA TYR A 56 -3.97 -6.02 4.98
C TYR A 56 -4.03 -6.58 6.41
N ALA A 57 -4.40 -7.85 6.58
CA ALA A 57 -4.47 -8.50 7.90
C ALA A 57 -3.09 -8.65 8.56
N GLY A 58 -2.00 -8.63 7.77
CA GLY A 58 -0.62 -8.73 8.23
C GLY A 58 0.06 -7.39 8.50
N ARG A 59 -0.69 -6.27 8.55
CA ARG A 59 -0.11 -4.94 8.77
C ARG A 59 0.65 -4.84 10.08
N ARG A 60 1.79 -4.18 10.01
CA ARG A 60 2.69 -3.84 11.12
C ARG A 60 3.05 -2.36 11.01
N PRO A 61 3.24 -1.65 12.13
CA PRO A 61 3.60 -0.24 12.08
C PRO A 61 5.04 -0.07 11.58
N LEU A 62 5.33 1.04 10.90
CA LEU A 62 6.67 1.39 10.40
C LEU A 62 7.61 1.86 11.52
N THR A 63 7.07 2.53 12.53
CA THR A 63 7.76 2.89 13.76
C THR A 63 7.18 2.09 14.93
N PRO A 64 8.01 1.60 15.87
CA PRO A 64 7.52 0.98 17.10
C PRO A 64 6.57 1.87 17.89
#